data_AF-A0A0M8TM07-F1
#
_entry.id   AF-A0A0M8TM07-F1
#
_cell.length_a   1.000
_cell.length_b   1.000
_cell.length_c   1.000
_cell.angle_alpha   90.00
_cell.angle_beta   90.00
_cell.angle_gamma   90.00
#
_symmetry.space_group_name_H-M   'P 1'
#
loop_
_entity.id
_entity.type
_entity.pdbx_description
1 polymer ?
#
loop_
_entity_poly.entity_id
_entity_poly.type
_entity_poly.pdbx_seq_one_letter_code
_entity_poly.pdbx_strand_id
1 'polypeptide(L)'
;MRRSAAKAPASMAPQTAAAGAEFPRSAPAAAPDRGPAGPPTDQTPRQSLRTEFPFELPRGYVDDAGTVHRDGVMRLSTARDELVPLRDVRVQENPAYLSVVLLGRVIVRLGTLSMVHDGIVENMFASDLAFLQDFYRQINAEGHTRAAVQCPHCSEPFEVELGGSRLGES
;
A
#
# COMPACT_ATOMS: atom_id res chain seq x y z
N MET A 1 58.57 1.85 30.33
CA MET A 1 59.44 0.89 29.62
C MET A 1 58.84 0.59 28.25
N ARG A 2 59.59 0.94 27.18
CA ARG A 2 59.72 0.29 25.85
C ARG A 2 58.43 -0.22 25.19
N ARG A 3 57.75 0.52 24.31
CA ARG A 3 57.98 0.66 22.84
C ARG A 3 58.55 -0.60 22.17
N SER A 4 57.82 -1.15 21.20
CA SER A 4 58.39 -1.52 19.89
C SER A 4 57.31 -1.79 18.84
N ALA A 5 57.38 -0.99 17.78
CA ALA A 5 56.84 -1.24 16.45
C ALA A 5 57.91 -1.95 15.60
N ALA A 6 57.51 -2.69 14.57
CA ALA A 6 58.35 -3.03 13.41
C ALA A 6 57.41 -3.33 12.23
N LYS A 7 57.34 -2.53 11.17
CA LYS A 7 58.33 -2.15 10.13
C LYS A 7 58.30 -3.13 8.94
N ALA A 8 57.81 -2.62 7.81
CA ALA A 8 57.95 -3.22 6.49
C ALA A 8 59.41 -3.20 5.98
N PRO A 9 59.71 -3.99 4.94
CA PRO A 9 60.59 -3.50 3.89
C PRO A 9 59.98 -3.67 2.48
N ALA A 10 60.52 -2.86 1.57
CA ALA A 10 60.08 -2.67 0.20
C ALA A 10 60.88 -3.51 -0.81
N SER A 11 60.24 -3.69 -1.98
CA SER A 11 60.77 -3.68 -3.36
C SER A 11 61.72 -4.79 -3.84
N MET A 12 61.31 -5.49 -4.91
CA MET A 12 62.06 -5.62 -6.17
C MET A 12 61.26 -6.39 -7.23
N ALA A 13 61.04 -5.77 -8.39
CA ALA A 13 60.72 -6.46 -9.64
C ALA A 13 61.99 -7.11 -10.21
N PRO A 14 61.87 -8.12 -11.09
CA PRO A 14 62.00 -7.79 -12.52
C PRO A 14 61.06 -8.58 -13.46
N GLN A 15 61.11 -8.13 -14.72
CA GLN A 15 60.28 -8.44 -15.88
C GLN A 15 60.57 -9.81 -16.50
N THR A 16 59.56 -10.42 -17.13
CA THR A 16 59.71 -11.26 -18.34
C THR A 16 58.49 -11.10 -19.26
N ALA A 17 58.74 -11.29 -20.55
CA ALA A 17 58.04 -10.71 -21.68
C ALA A 17 57.05 -11.64 -22.40
N ALA A 18 56.24 -10.98 -23.24
CA ALA A 18 55.68 -11.44 -24.52
C ALA A 18 54.58 -12.51 -24.55
N ALA A 19 53.39 -12.11 -25.02
CA ALA A 19 52.84 -12.60 -26.28
C ALA A 19 51.62 -11.75 -26.67
N GLY A 20 51.73 -11.03 -27.78
CA GLY A 20 50.61 -10.36 -28.43
C GLY A 20 49.68 -11.39 -29.08
N ALA A 21 48.38 -11.16 -28.95
CA ALA A 21 47.36 -11.80 -29.77
C ALA A 21 46.59 -10.68 -30.49
N GLU A 22 46.96 -10.45 -31.73
CA GLU A 22 46.22 -9.65 -32.71
C GLU A 22 44.84 -10.28 -32.95
N PHE A 23 43.78 -9.53 -32.67
CA PHE A 23 42.43 -9.89 -33.11
C PHE A 23 42.19 -9.27 -34.50
N PRO A 24 41.72 -10.04 -35.50
CA PRO A 24 41.50 -9.55 -36.85
C PRO A 24 40.37 -8.53 -36.87
N ARG A 25 40.62 -7.36 -37.49
CA ARG A 25 39.58 -6.38 -37.81
C ARG A 25 38.76 -6.88 -39.00
N SER A 26 37.57 -7.41 -38.75
CA SER A 26 36.58 -7.66 -39.79
C SER A 26 35.95 -6.33 -40.26
N ALA A 27 35.89 -6.17 -41.58
CA ALA A 27 35.27 -5.04 -42.27
C ALA A 27 33.75 -4.94 -41.98
N PRO A 28 33.15 -3.73 -42.05
CA PRO A 28 31.72 -3.57 -41.83
C PRO A 28 30.92 -4.16 -43.00
N ALA A 29 30.05 -5.12 -42.70
CA ALA A 29 29.01 -5.58 -43.60
C ALA A 29 27.96 -4.48 -43.77
N ALA A 30 27.57 -4.22 -45.02
CA ALA A 30 26.54 -3.24 -45.37
C ALA A 30 25.21 -3.55 -44.64
N ALA A 31 24.66 -2.55 -43.96
CA ALA A 31 23.35 -2.63 -43.32
C ALA A 31 22.24 -2.71 -44.38
N PRO A 32 21.23 -3.58 -44.21
CA PRO A 32 20.02 -3.48 -45.03
C PRO A 32 19.25 -2.22 -44.63
N ASP A 33 18.76 -1.53 -45.65
CA ASP A 33 17.91 -0.34 -45.55
C ASP A 33 16.71 -0.61 -44.64
N ARG A 34 16.75 -0.07 -43.41
CA ARG A 34 15.61 -0.06 -42.49
C ARG A 34 14.79 1.16 -42.83
N GLY A 35 13.69 0.95 -43.57
CA GLY A 35 12.61 1.94 -43.69
C GLY A 35 12.14 2.41 -42.30
N PRO A 36 11.49 3.58 -42.21
CA PRO A 36 11.20 4.22 -40.92
C PRO A 36 10.31 3.30 -40.08
N ALA A 37 10.89 2.76 -39.00
CA ALA A 37 10.13 2.07 -37.97
C ALA A 37 9.13 3.07 -37.38
N GLY A 38 7.84 2.82 -37.56
CA GLY A 38 6.79 3.57 -36.86
C GLY A 38 7.01 3.49 -35.34
N PRO A 39 6.53 4.49 -34.57
CA PRO A 39 6.72 4.51 -33.13
C PRO A 39 6.20 3.20 -32.53
N PRO A 40 6.92 2.57 -31.58
CA PRO A 40 6.42 1.39 -30.91
C PRO A 40 5.15 1.80 -30.15
N THR A 41 3.99 1.37 -30.63
CA THR A 41 2.74 1.46 -29.90
C THR A 41 2.77 0.40 -28.82
N ASP A 42 3.36 0.74 -27.67
CA ASP A 42 3.22 -0.03 -26.43
C ASP A 42 1.76 0.13 -25.93
N GLN A 43 0.89 -0.74 -26.44
CA GLN A 43 -0.50 -0.85 -26.04
C GLN A 43 -0.65 -1.91 -24.95
N THR A 44 0.15 -1.80 -23.88
CA THR A 44 -0.15 -2.53 -22.65
C THR A 44 -1.37 -1.87 -22.00
N PRO A 45 -2.51 -2.58 -21.82
CA PRO A 45 -3.68 -1.99 -21.17
C PRO A 45 -3.30 -1.59 -19.74
N ARG A 46 -3.27 -0.28 -19.48
CA ARG A 46 -3.09 0.25 -18.13
C ARG A 46 -4.33 -0.11 -17.34
N GLN A 47 -4.25 -1.16 -16.51
CA GLN A 47 -5.27 -1.42 -15.51
C GLN A 47 -5.38 -0.17 -14.62
N SER A 48 -6.55 0.46 -14.61
CA SER A 48 -6.82 1.61 -13.75
C SER A 48 -6.78 1.16 -12.30
N LEU A 49 -5.89 1.76 -11.50
CA LEU A 49 -5.82 1.50 -10.06
C LEU A 49 -7.13 1.95 -9.40
N ARG A 50 -7.83 1.03 -8.74
CA ARG A 50 -8.97 1.35 -7.90
C ARG A 50 -8.46 1.85 -6.55
N THR A 51 -8.73 3.11 -6.26
CA THR A 51 -8.27 3.76 -5.02
C THR A 51 -9.38 4.00 -4.01
N GLU A 52 -10.64 3.74 -4.37
CA GLU A 52 -11.82 3.99 -3.54
C GLU A 52 -12.72 2.76 -3.46
N PHE A 53 -13.21 2.50 -2.26
CA PHE A 53 -13.96 1.32 -1.89
C PHE A 53 -15.20 1.71 -1.09
N PRO A 54 -16.41 1.37 -1.58
CA PRO A 54 -17.63 1.61 -0.86
C PRO A 54 -17.77 0.63 0.31
N PHE A 55 -18.44 1.07 1.38
CA PHE A 55 -18.80 0.25 2.53
C PHE A 55 -20.19 0.65 3.05
N GLU A 56 -20.81 -0.23 3.83
CA GLU A 56 -22.04 0.07 4.57
C GLU A 56 -21.82 -0.25 6.06
N LEU A 57 -22.09 0.72 6.94
CA LEU A 57 -21.98 0.50 8.38
C LEU A 57 -23.06 -0.46 8.89
N PRO A 58 -22.69 -1.47 9.71
CA PRO A 58 -23.64 -2.39 10.33
C PRO A 58 -24.80 -1.72 11.07
N ARG A 59 -24.57 -0.66 11.84
CA ARG A 59 -25.63 0.12 12.51
C ARG A 59 -25.81 1.48 11.87
N GLY A 60 -24.73 2.22 11.70
CA GLY A 60 -24.73 3.58 11.14
C GLY A 60 -24.34 4.63 12.16
N TYR A 61 -23.78 5.72 11.66
CA TYR A 61 -23.50 6.92 12.45
C TYR A 61 -24.75 7.80 12.52
N VAL A 62 -25.13 8.25 13.72
CA VAL A 62 -26.24 9.18 13.92
C VAL A 62 -25.64 10.57 14.16
N ASP A 63 -25.98 11.54 13.32
CA ASP A 63 -25.53 12.92 13.50
C ASP A 63 -26.40 13.70 14.48
N ASP A 64 -25.99 14.94 14.76
CA ASP A 64 -26.69 15.84 15.70
C ASP A 64 -28.13 16.18 15.26
N ALA A 65 -28.44 16.04 13.96
CA ALA A 65 -29.79 16.24 13.43
C ALA A 65 -30.65 14.96 13.51
N GLY A 66 -30.11 13.85 14.03
CA GLY A 66 -30.76 12.55 14.10
C GLY A 66 -30.76 11.78 12.78
N THR A 67 -29.98 12.23 11.78
CA THR A 67 -29.86 11.54 10.50
C THR A 67 -28.92 10.35 10.64
N VAL A 68 -29.32 9.20 10.11
CA VAL A 68 -28.50 7.98 10.13
C VAL A 68 -27.73 7.86 8.81
N HIS A 69 -26.41 7.81 8.90
CA HIS A 69 -25.49 7.61 7.78
C HIS A 69 -24.92 6.20 7.81
N ARG A 70 -25.17 5.41 6.76
CA ARG A 70 -24.71 4.01 6.67
C ARG A 70 -23.76 3.79 5.50
N ASP A 71 -24.10 4.30 4.33
CA ASP A 71 -23.26 4.18 3.14
C ASP A 71 -22.05 5.11 3.21
N GLY A 72 -20.86 4.58 2.94
CA GLY A 72 -19.64 5.37 2.93
C GLY A 72 -18.66 4.95 1.85
N VAL A 73 -17.61 5.75 1.69
CA VAL A 73 -16.50 5.47 0.77
C VAL A 73 -15.19 5.70 1.52
N MET A 74 -14.32 4.70 1.47
CA MET A 74 -12.95 4.77 2.00
C MET A 74 -11.96 4.73 0.84
N ARG A 75 -10.91 5.55 0.91
CA ARG A 75 -9.79 5.49 -0.04
C ARG A 75 -8.63 4.68 0.52
N LEU A 76 -7.75 4.23 -0.36
CA LEU A 76 -6.44 3.72 0.04
C LEU A 76 -5.67 4.78 0.84
N SER A 77 -4.98 4.31 1.87
CA SER A 77 -4.09 5.11 2.68
C SER A 77 -2.82 5.42 1.93
N THR A 78 -2.36 6.65 2.05
CA THR A 78 -1.01 7.02 1.65
C THR A 78 -0.05 6.83 2.82
N ALA A 79 1.25 6.76 2.54
CA ALA A 79 2.27 6.78 3.59
C ALA A 79 2.14 8.01 4.52
N ARG A 80 1.62 9.13 4.00
CA ARG A 80 1.36 10.33 4.81
C ARG A 80 0.22 10.11 5.80
N ASP A 81 -0.81 9.38 5.41
CA ASP A 81 -1.92 9.06 6.30
C ASP A 81 -1.45 8.21 7.47
N GLU A 82 -0.50 7.28 7.24
CA GLU A 82 0.07 6.42 8.28
C GLU A 82 1.02 7.15 9.24
N LEU A 83 1.88 8.02 8.71
CA LEU A 83 2.98 8.60 9.48
C LEU A 83 2.59 9.85 10.27
N VAL A 84 1.71 10.69 9.72
CA VAL A 84 1.38 11.98 10.35
C VAL A 84 0.63 11.81 11.69
N PRO A 85 -0.34 10.88 11.85
CA PRO A 85 -1.04 10.66 13.12
C PRO A 85 -0.13 10.27 14.29
N LEU A 86 1.04 9.67 14.04
CA LEU A 86 2.00 9.31 15.09
C LEU A 86 2.57 10.53 15.84
N ARG A 87 2.39 11.73 15.28
CA ARG A 87 2.77 12.99 15.91
C ARG A 87 1.65 13.64 16.72
N ASP A 88 0.42 13.13 16.66
CA ASP A 88 -0.71 13.62 17.45
C ASP A 88 -0.48 13.28 18.93
N VAL A 89 -0.61 14.27 19.81
CA VAL A 89 -0.37 14.10 21.26
C VAL A 89 -1.31 13.04 21.83
N ARG A 90 -2.57 12.98 21.37
CA ARG A 90 -3.55 12.00 21.83
C ARG A 90 -3.13 10.57 21.46
N VAL A 91 -2.49 10.39 20.31
CA VAL A 91 -1.96 9.09 19.86
C VAL A 91 -0.71 8.70 20.66
N GLN A 92 0.14 9.66 21.01
CA GLN A 92 1.31 9.41 21.85
C GLN A 92 0.92 9.00 23.27
N GLU A 93 -0.12 9.64 23.83
CA GLU A 93 -0.68 9.31 25.13
C GLU A 93 -1.46 8.00 25.11
N ASN A 94 -2.18 7.73 24.01
CA ASN A 94 -2.98 6.53 23.83
C ASN A 94 -2.83 5.96 22.40
N PRO A 95 -1.95 4.96 22.19
CA PRO A 95 -1.75 4.36 20.88
C PRO A 95 -3.01 3.76 20.24
N ALA A 96 -4.01 3.36 21.04
CA ALA A 96 -5.28 2.85 20.50
C ALA A 96 -6.05 3.92 19.70
N TYR A 97 -5.81 5.20 19.99
CA TYR A 97 -6.44 6.33 19.33
C TYR A 97 -5.96 6.54 17.88
N LEU A 98 -4.83 5.92 17.50
CA LEU A 98 -4.31 5.97 16.13
C LEU A 98 -5.36 5.57 15.10
N SER A 99 -6.12 4.50 15.39
CA SER A 99 -7.15 3.98 14.50
C SER A 99 -8.25 5.02 14.19
N VAL A 100 -8.66 5.80 15.19
CA VAL A 100 -9.68 6.85 15.05
C VAL A 100 -9.19 7.96 14.13
N VAL A 101 -7.97 8.45 14.37
CA VAL A 101 -7.36 9.52 13.56
C VAL A 101 -7.11 9.07 12.12
N LEU A 102 -6.68 7.82 11.93
CA LEU A 102 -6.49 7.23 10.60
C LEU A 102 -7.80 7.16 9.85
N LEU A 103 -8.84 6.57 10.45
CA LEU A 103 -10.16 6.42 9.82
C LEU A 103 -10.76 7.76 9.42
N GLY A 104 -10.64 8.78 10.28
CA GLY A 104 -11.07 10.14 9.96
C GLY A 104 -10.38 10.75 8.72
N ARG A 105 -9.19 10.28 8.32
CA ARG A 105 -8.45 10.80 7.15
C ARG A 105 -8.78 10.09 5.85
N VAL A 106 -9.20 8.84 5.92
CA VAL A 106 -9.32 7.96 4.76
C VAL A 106 -10.76 7.71 4.36
N ILE A 107 -11.72 7.99 5.23
CA ILE A 107 -13.14 8.02 4.85
C ILE A 107 -13.39 9.32 4.06
N VAL A 108 -13.68 9.16 2.77
CA VAL A 108 -13.93 10.27 1.83
C VAL A 108 -15.34 10.81 1.98
N ARG A 109 -16.30 9.93 2.29
CA ARG A 109 -17.71 10.28 2.45
C ARG A 109 -18.41 9.29 3.39
N LEU A 110 -19.36 9.78 4.17
CA LEU A 110 -20.28 8.97 4.95
C LEU A 110 -21.69 9.57 4.86
N GLY A 111 -22.58 8.89 4.14
CA GLY A 111 -23.92 9.37 3.81
C GLY A 111 -23.87 10.71 3.07
N THR A 112 -24.43 11.74 3.71
CA THR A 112 -24.40 13.13 3.20
C THR A 112 -23.19 13.93 3.72
N LEU A 113 -22.40 13.37 4.63
CA LEU A 113 -21.20 13.99 5.17
C LEU A 113 -20.04 13.85 4.18
N SER A 114 -19.63 14.97 3.58
CA SER A 114 -18.49 15.05 2.66
C SER A 114 -17.13 15.26 3.34
N MET A 115 -17.16 15.56 4.64
CA MET A 115 -15.97 15.70 5.47
C MET A 115 -16.15 14.83 6.70
N VAL A 116 -15.35 13.78 6.80
CA VAL A 116 -15.26 12.95 8.00
C VAL A 116 -14.01 13.38 8.76
N HIS A 117 -14.12 13.51 10.08
CA HIS A 117 -13.00 13.80 10.97
C HIS A 117 -13.03 12.84 12.17
N ASP A 118 -11.98 12.85 12.98
CA ASP A 118 -11.83 12.00 14.16
C ASP A 118 -13.04 12.06 15.09
N GLY A 119 -13.56 13.25 15.40
CA GLY A 119 -14.77 13.41 16.23
C GLY A 119 -16.02 12.69 15.71
N ILE A 120 -16.20 12.51 14.40
CA ILE A 120 -17.30 11.69 13.87
C ILE A 120 -17.06 10.22 14.19
N VAL A 121 -15.83 9.74 13.97
CA VAL A 121 -15.42 8.36 14.22
C VAL A 121 -15.50 8.01 15.72
N GLU A 122 -15.14 8.94 16.60
CA GLU A 122 -15.26 8.79 18.06
C GLU A 122 -16.70 8.55 18.52
N ASN A 123 -17.67 9.16 17.83
CA ASN A 123 -19.08 9.10 18.18
C ASN A 123 -19.82 7.94 17.49
N MET A 124 -19.11 7.03 16.82
CA MET A 124 -19.70 5.83 16.23
C MET A 124 -19.94 4.74 17.29
N PHE A 125 -20.87 3.83 17.00
CA PHE A 125 -21.00 2.61 17.79
C PHE A 125 -19.72 1.78 17.70
N ALA A 126 -19.36 1.10 18.80
CA ALA A 126 -18.18 0.25 18.84
C ALA A 126 -18.15 -0.84 17.75
N SER A 127 -19.32 -1.37 17.36
CA SER A 127 -19.43 -2.34 16.26
C SER A 127 -19.10 -1.75 14.90
N ASP A 128 -19.47 -0.50 14.65
CA ASP A 128 -19.18 0.18 13.39
C ASP A 128 -17.71 0.59 13.32
N LEU A 129 -17.15 1.03 14.45
CA LEU A 129 -15.71 1.30 14.55
C LEU A 129 -14.88 0.04 14.26
N ALA A 130 -15.25 -1.11 14.84
CA ALA A 130 -14.59 -2.38 14.58
C ALA A 130 -14.69 -2.79 13.10
N PHE A 131 -15.88 -2.66 12.50
CA PHE A 131 -16.08 -2.91 11.08
C PHE A 131 -15.16 -2.05 10.20
N LEU A 132 -15.07 -0.74 10.47
CA LEU A 132 -14.23 0.17 9.72
C LEU A 132 -12.74 -0.13 9.88
N GLN A 133 -12.31 -0.52 11.08
CA GLN A 133 -10.94 -0.96 11.32
C GLN A 133 -10.60 -2.21 10.51
N ASP A 134 -11.52 -3.16 10.40
CA ASP A 134 -11.33 -4.39 9.63
C ASP A 134 -11.30 -4.09 8.13
N PHE A 135 -12.25 -3.28 7.65
CA PHE A 135 -12.32 -2.82 6.26
C PHE A 135 -11.05 -2.08 5.85
N TYR A 136 -10.53 -1.20 6.71
CA TYR A 136 -9.28 -0.49 6.49
C TYR A 136 -8.09 -1.43 6.27
N ARG A 137 -7.92 -2.42 7.15
CA ARG A 137 -6.83 -3.40 7.06
C ARG A 137 -6.95 -4.19 5.77
N GLN A 138 -8.16 -4.63 5.44
CA GLN A 138 -8.46 -5.41 4.25
C GLN A 138 -8.04 -4.68 2.96
N ILE A 139 -8.53 -3.46 2.74
CA ILE A 139 -8.26 -2.74 1.48
C ILE A 139 -6.80 -2.32 1.34
N ASN A 140 -6.10 -2.03 2.44
CA ASN A 140 -4.72 -1.57 2.42
C ASN A 140 -3.68 -2.71 2.43
N ALA A 141 -4.05 -3.91 2.90
CA ALA A 141 -3.19 -5.09 2.83
C ALA A 141 -3.32 -5.84 1.50
N GLU A 142 -4.54 -5.97 0.99
CA GLU A 142 -4.85 -6.90 -0.11
C GLU A 142 -5.27 -6.18 -1.41
N GLY A 143 -5.57 -4.88 -1.34
CA GLY A 143 -5.97 -4.08 -2.52
C GLY A 143 -7.37 -4.39 -3.04
N HIS A 144 -8.15 -5.20 -2.32
CA HIS A 144 -9.53 -5.55 -2.63
C HIS A 144 -10.39 -5.66 -1.36
N THR A 145 -11.71 -5.62 -1.54
CA THR A 145 -12.73 -5.70 -0.47
C THR A 145 -13.13 -7.12 -0.09
N ARG A 146 -12.52 -8.14 -0.70
CA ARG A 146 -12.76 -9.55 -0.37
C ARG A 146 -11.89 -9.99 0.79
N ALA A 147 -12.50 -10.45 1.88
CA ALA A 147 -11.79 -11.03 3.01
C ALA A 147 -11.85 -12.56 2.94
N ALA A 148 -10.70 -13.21 3.11
CA ALA A 148 -10.64 -14.64 3.34
C ALA A 148 -11.00 -14.92 4.81
N VAL A 149 -12.09 -15.65 5.03
CA VAL A 149 -12.56 -16.07 6.36
C VAL A 149 -12.53 -17.59 6.47
N GLN A 150 -12.15 -18.11 7.63
CA GLN A 150 -12.26 -19.55 7.93
C GLN A 150 -13.56 -19.83 8.66
N CYS A 151 -14.32 -20.82 8.19
CA CYS A 151 -15.50 -21.30 8.89
C CYS A 151 -15.09 -21.98 10.21
N PRO A 152 -15.58 -21.56 11.39
CA PRO A 152 -15.21 -22.17 12.67
C PRO A 152 -15.76 -23.59 12.86
N HIS A 153 -16.70 -24.03 12.03
CA HIS A 153 -17.32 -25.35 12.12
C HIS A 153 -16.62 -26.43 11.29
N CYS A 154 -16.16 -26.09 10.08
CA CYS A 154 -15.51 -27.04 9.18
C CYS A 154 -14.07 -26.67 8.79
N SER A 155 -13.57 -25.49 9.23
CA SER A 155 -12.24 -24.95 8.88
C SER A 155 -12.01 -24.71 7.38
N GLU A 156 -13.07 -24.75 6.58
CA GLU A 156 -12.98 -24.48 5.14
C GLU A 156 -12.91 -22.96 4.90
N PRO A 157 -11.92 -22.47 4.14
CA PRO A 157 -11.79 -21.05 3.83
C PRO A 157 -12.83 -20.64 2.77
N PHE A 158 -13.42 -19.46 2.94
CA PHE A 158 -14.29 -18.84 1.93
C PHE A 158 -14.03 -17.33 1.84
N GLU A 159 -14.34 -16.72 0.70
CA GLU A 159 -14.22 -15.28 0.49
C GLU A 159 -15.56 -14.59 0.77
N VAL A 160 -15.52 -13.50 1.54
CA VAL A 160 -16.67 -12.61 1.75
C VAL A 160 -16.38 -11.22 1.22
N GLU A 161 -17.35 -10.62 0.54
CA GLU A 161 -17.28 -9.23 0.08
C GLU A 161 -17.69 -8.31 1.23
N LEU A 162 -16.75 -7.54 1.78
CA LEU A 162 -17.03 -6.59 2.88
C LEU A 162 -17.75 -5.31 2.39
N GLY A 163 -17.84 -5.09 1.06
CA GLY A 163 -18.28 -3.85 0.42
C GLY A 163 -19.78 -3.69 0.14
N GLY A 164 -20.66 -4.44 0.82
CA GLY A 164 -22.10 -4.21 0.79
C GLY A 164 -22.89 -4.97 -0.29
N SER A 165 -23.54 -6.07 0.11
CA SER A 165 -24.99 -6.32 0.04
C SER A 165 -25.24 -7.78 0.46
N ARG A 166 -26.33 -8.01 1.19
CA ARG A 166 -26.72 -9.30 1.78
C ARG A 166 -26.61 -10.45 0.77
N LEU A 167 -25.65 -11.36 0.96
CA LEU A 167 -25.76 -12.72 0.44
C LEU A 167 -26.43 -13.57 1.52
N GLY A 168 -27.71 -13.89 1.32
CA GLY A 168 -28.41 -14.85 2.16
C GLY A 168 -29.90 -14.56 2.35
N GLU A 169 -30.66 -14.46 1.26
CA GLU A 169 -32.10 -14.74 1.31
C GLU A 169 -32.30 -16.15 0.72
N SER A 170 -32.77 -17.09 1.54
CA SER A 170 -33.36 -18.37 1.12
C SER A 170 -34.40 -18.78 2.15
#